data_AF-A0A5C8C3R7-F1
#
_entry.id   AF-A0A5C8C3R7-F1
#
_cell.length_a   1.000
_cell.length_b   1.000
_cell.length_c   1.000
_cell.angle_alpha   90.00
_cell.angle_beta   90.00
_cell.angle_gamma   90.00
#
_symmetry.space_group_name_H-M   'P 1'
#
loop_
_entity.id
_entity.type
_entity.pdbx_description
1 polymer ?
#
loop_
_entity_poly.entity_id
_entity_poly.type
_entity_poly.pdbx_seq_one_letter_code
_entity_poly.pdbx_strand_id
1 'polypeptide(L)'
;MKILFILLLMIGATVLYGYPAYQLHQAEKRERLSYKHIPSNVVAHRFDRIGGLTARGELLNQYPHFMIYIMFLEYEGKEPPKGTMEKLFEDCESLNTLKNAAPLRRQAALNITEQDHITFKYQVKNKFGDVLLEHQQVMAECPNFIELKNYQPPKEETDHFNNPPPISPQKIAELEAKERKAENGY
;
A
#
# COMPACT_ATOMS: atom_id res chain seq x y z
N MET A 1 5.08 -13.67 -49.24
CA MET A 1 5.07 -12.26 -48.77
C MET A 1 3.89 -11.93 -47.84
N LYS A 2 2.62 -12.23 -48.18
CA LYS A 2 1.45 -11.96 -47.29
C LYS A 2 1.53 -12.60 -45.90
N ILE A 3 1.97 -13.86 -45.80
CA ILE A 3 2.09 -14.59 -44.52
C ILE A 3 3.17 -13.98 -43.61
N LEU A 4 4.27 -13.49 -44.19
CA LEU A 4 5.36 -12.84 -43.45
C LEU A 4 4.90 -11.50 -42.85
N PHE A 5 4.08 -10.75 -43.58
CA PHE A 5 3.46 -9.50 -43.11
C PHE A 5 2.45 -9.74 -41.97
N ILE A 6 1.66 -10.81 -42.05
CA ILE A 6 0.71 -11.19 -40.98
C ILE A 6 1.48 -11.60 -39.72
N LEU A 7 2.56 -12.36 -39.85
CA LEU A 7 3.45 -12.71 -38.72
C LEU A 7 4.11 -11.47 -38.10
N LEU A 8 4.60 -10.53 -38.91
CA LEU A 8 5.17 -9.27 -38.43
C LEU A 8 4.12 -8.39 -37.73
N LEU A 9 2.87 -8.37 -38.21
CA LEU A 9 1.76 -7.66 -37.55
C LEU A 9 1.36 -8.32 -36.23
N MET A 10 1.35 -9.65 -36.15
CA MET A 10 1.07 -10.40 -34.92
C MET A 10 2.17 -10.16 -33.88
N ILE A 11 3.44 -10.23 -34.29
CA ILE A 11 4.58 -9.94 -33.41
C ILE A 11 4.54 -8.47 -32.97
N GLY A 12 4.31 -7.53 -33.90
CA GLY A 12 4.17 -6.11 -33.62
C GLY A 12 3.04 -5.81 -32.63
N ALA A 13 1.87 -6.44 -32.78
CA ALA A 13 0.74 -6.30 -31.86
C ALA A 13 1.05 -6.86 -30.47
N THR A 14 1.70 -8.02 -30.38
CA THR A 14 2.11 -8.60 -29.08
C THR A 14 3.15 -7.74 -28.36
N VAL A 15 4.09 -7.14 -29.09
CA VAL A 15 5.11 -6.26 -28.50
C VAL A 15 4.50 -4.91 -28.09
N LEU A 16 3.64 -4.32 -28.92
CA LEU A 16 3.06 -3.00 -28.64
C LEU A 16 1.99 -3.04 -27.53
N TYR A 17 1.17 -4.08 -27.47
CA TYR A 17 0.07 -4.17 -26.50
C TYR A 17 0.33 -5.17 -25.37
N GLY A 18 0.96 -6.30 -25.66
CA GLY A 18 1.22 -7.35 -24.67
C GLY A 18 2.31 -6.96 -23.68
N TYR A 19 3.38 -6.29 -24.14
CA TYR A 19 4.50 -5.94 -23.27
C TYR A 19 4.14 -4.91 -22.19
N PRO A 20 3.44 -3.79 -22.48
CA PRO A 20 3.01 -2.85 -21.43
C PRO A 20 2.04 -3.50 -20.43
N ALA A 21 1.09 -4.31 -20.91
CA ALA A 21 0.16 -5.03 -20.04
C ALA A 21 0.88 -6.04 -19.12
N TYR A 22 1.86 -6.76 -19.66
CA TYR A 22 2.71 -7.65 -18.87
C TYR A 22 3.53 -6.90 -17.81
N GLN A 23 4.10 -5.75 -18.14
CA GLN A 23 4.84 -4.93 -17.18
C GLN A 23 3.96 -4.44 -16.03
N LEU A 24 2.74 -3.99 -16.34
CA LEU A 24 1.78 -3.56 -15.32
C LEU A 24 1.41 -4.73 -14.42
N HIS A 25 1.09 -5.89 -14.98
CA HIS A 25 0.75 -7.08 -14.19
C HIS A 25 1.89 -7.50 -13.24
N GLN A 26 3.15 -7.44 -13.70
CA GLN A 26 4.30 -7.71 -12.84
C GLN A 26 4.51 -6.64 -11.77
N ALA A 27 4.23 -5.37 -12.08
CA ALA A 27 4.27 -4.30 -11.09
C ALA A 27 3.17 -4.47 -10.02
N GLU A 28 1.95 -4.82 -10.42
CA GLU A 28 0.84 -5.14 -9.52
C GLU A 28 1.18 -6.31 -8.60
N LYS A 29 1.76 -7.39 -9.14
CA LYS A 29 2.22 -8.54 -8.33
C LYS A 29 3.24 -8.11 -7.28
N ARG A 30 4.18 -7.23 -7.63
CA ARG A 30 5.19 -6.70 -6.70
C ARG A 30 4.56 -5.84 -5.60
N GLU A 31 3.62 -4.97 -5.93
CA GLU A 31 2.92 -4.15 -4.94
C GLU A 31 2.09 -5.04 -4.00
N ARG A 32 1.37 -6.05 -4.52
CA ARG A 32 0.66 -7.04 -3.71
C ARG A 32 1.59 -7.76 -2.73
N LEU A 33 2.74 -8.24 -3.19
CA LEU A 33 3.74 -8.86 -2.32
C LEU A 33 4.29 -7.89 -1.28
N SER A 34 4.49 -6.62 -1.62
CA SER A 34 4.91 -5.59 -0.66
C SER A 34 3.91 -5.45 0.49
N TYR A 35 2.61 -5.34 0.17
CA TYR A 35 1.55 -5.24 1.18
C TYR A 35 1.46 -6.46 2.10
N LYS A 36 1.54 -7.67 1.54
CA LYS A 36 1.53 -8.92 2.32
C LYS A 36 2.70 -9.04 3.31
N HIS A 37 3.80 -8.32 3.06
CA HIS A 37 5.02 -8.40 3.85
C HIS A 37 5.37 -7.10 4.57
N ILE A 38 4.40 -6.19 4.77
CA ILE A 38 4.60 -4.99 5.61
C ILE A 38 5.02 -5.45 7.01
N PRO A 39 6.20 -5.04 7.51
CA PRO A 39 6.65 -5.45 8.82
C PRO A 39 5.86 -4.71 9.92
N SER A 40 5.58 -5.41 11.02
CA SER A 40 4.71 -4.91 12.10
C SER A 40 5.24 -3.66 12.80
N ASN A 41 6.54 -3.41 12.74
CA ASN A 41 7.19 -2.26 13.37
C ASN A 41 7.01 -0.93 12.60
N VAL A 42 6.48 -0.95 11.37
CA VAL A 42 6.33 0.27 10.54
C VAL A 42 5.39 1.30 11.18
N VAL A 43 4.38 0.85 11.93
CA VAL A 43 3.40 1.74 12.56
C VAL A 43 3.81 2.23 13.96
N ALA A 44 4.84 1.64 14.56
CA ALA A 44 5.21 1.91 15.95
C ALA A 44 5.44 3.41 16.17
N HIS A 45 6.30 4.01 15.34
CA HIS A 45 6.69 5.42 15.49
C HIS A 45 5.62 6.43 15.08
N ARG A 46 4.70 6.03 14.20
CA ARG A 46 3.68 6.95 13.68
C ARG A 46 2.72 7.40 14.78
N PHE A 47 2.40 6.50 15.70
CA PHE A 47 1.43 6.73 16.76
C PHE A 47 2.08 7.00 18.12
N ASP A 48 3.40 7.21 18.19
CA ASP A 48 4.10 7.48 19.46
C ASP A 48 3.51 8.69 20.20
N ARG A 49 2.98 9.67 19.45
CA ARG A 49 2.29 10.84 20.02
C ARG A 49 1.02 11.20 19.25
N ILE A 50 -0.08 11.39 19.97
CA ILE A 50 -1.37 11.85 19.45
C ILE A 50 -1.94 12.88 20.42
N GLY A 51 -2.27 14.07 19.94
CA GLY A 51 -2.86 15.11 20.79
C GLY A 51 -1.97 15.53 21.98
N GLY A 52 -0.64 15.37 21.86
CA GLY A 52 0.32 15.63 22.93
C GLY A 52 0.53 14.47 23.92
N LEU A 53 -0.30 13.42 23.87
CA LEU A 53 -0.21 12.24 24.72
C LEU A 53 0.65 11.15 24.09
N THR A 54 1.32 10.37 24.92
CA THR A 54 2.11 9.21 24.48
C THR A 54 1.19 8.03 24.19
N ALA A 55 1.37 7.41 23.04
CA ALA A 55 0.67 6.19 22.65
C ALA A 55 1.64 5.19 22.02
N ARG A 56 1.17 3.95 21.85
CA ARG A 56 1.90 2.88 21.16
C ARG A 56 1.01 2.31 20.06
N GLY A 57 1.54 2.29 18.84
CA GLY A 57 0.92 1.65 17.69
C GLY A 57 1.45 0.24 17.45
N GLU A 58 0.57 -0.71 17.14
CA GLU A 58 0.95 -2.05 16.70
C GLU A 58 0.15 -2.45 15.46
N LEU A 59 0.84 -3.03 14.46
CA LEU A 59 0.22 -3.50 13.24
C LEU A 59 0.15 -5.02 13.25
N LEU A 60 -1.06 -5.53 13.06
CA LEU A 60 -1.32 -6.91 12.67
C LEU A 60 -1.65 -6.93 11.17
N ASN A 61 -0.74 -7.50 10.39
CA ASN A 61 -0.90 -7.63 8.94
C ASN A 61 -1.80 -8.84 8.62
N GLN A 62 -3.04 -8.58 8.20
CA GLN A 62 -3.98 -9.59 7.69
C GLN A 62 -4.48 -9.22 6.30
N TYR A 63 -3.53 -8.80 5.45
CA TYR A 63 -3.78 -8.39 4.07
C TYR A 63 -4.98 -9.10 3.41
N PRO A 64 -5.94 -8.36 2.80
CA PRO A 64 -5.92 -6.92 2.55
C PRO A 64 -6.43 -6.04 3.70
N HIS A 65 -6.79 -6.65 4.84
CA HIS A 65 -7.33 -5.94 6.00
C HIS A 65 -6.28 -5.83 7.10
N PHE A 66 -5.78 -4.62 7.32
CA PHE A 66 -4.76 -4.34 8.31
C PHE A 66 -5.41 -3.91 9.63
N MET A 67 -5.00 -4.51 10.73
CA MET A 67 -5.46 -4.14 12.07
C MET A 67 -4.38 -3.32 12.78
N ILE A 68 -4.71 -2.09 13.16
CA ILE A 68 -3.82 -1.19 13.89
C ILE A 68 -4.40 -0.97 15.28
N TYR A 69 -3.67 -1.42 16.29
CA TYR A 69 -3.99 -1.18 17.69
C TYR A 69 -3.22 0.05 18.17
N ILE A 70 -3.92 1.00 18.77
CA ILE A 70 -3.33 2.21 19.33
C ILE A 70 -3.69 2.25 20.81
N MET A 71 -2.70 2.22 21.69
CA MET A 71 -2.91 2.27 23.13
C MET A 71 -2.26 3.51 23.71
N PHE A 72 -3.05 4.39 24.32
CA PHE A 72 -2.52 5.50 25.10
C PHE A 72 -1.93 5.00 26.41
N LEU A 73 -0.70 5.40 26.72
CA LEU A 73 0.04 4.81 27.85
C LEU A 73 -0.39 5.37 29.20
N GLU A 74 -0.85 6.63 29.24
CA GLU A 74 -1.14 7.35 30.49
C GLU A 74 -2.58 7.87 30.56
N TYR A 75 -3.34 7.77 29.46
CA TYR A 75 -4.68 8.34 29.36
C TYR A 75 -5.72 7.44 30.03
N GLU A 76 -6.55 8.03 30.91
CA GLU A 76 -7.60 7.34 31.68
C GLU A 76 -9.02 7.67 31.19
N GLY A 77 -9.17 8.60 30.26
CA GLY A 77 -10.49 9.04 29.79
C GLY A 77 -11.25 7.95 29.04
N LYS A 78 -12.54 8.21 28.84
CA LYS A 78 -13.48 7.32 28.14
C LYS A 78 -13.76 7.73 26.69
N GLU A 79 -13.33 8.93 26.31
CA GLU A 79 -13.47 9.47 24.97
C GLU A 79 -12.10 9.55 24.29
N PRO A 80 -12.02 9.47 22.95
CA PRO A 80 -10.74 9.60 22.25
C PRO A 80 -10.14 11.00 22.47
N PRO A 81 -8.84 11.13 22.77
CA PRO A 81 -8.17 12.42 22.86
C PRO A 81 -8.31 13.25 21.59
N LYS A 82 -8.27 14.58 21.74
CA LYS A 82 -8.30 15.51 20.60
C LYS A 82 -7.15 15.21 19.64
N GLY A 83 -7.40 15.23 18.33
CA GLY A 83 -6.39 14.92 17.32
C GLY A 83 -6.33 13.43 16.93
N THR A 84 -7.09 12.55 17.60
CA THR A 84 -7.07 11.11 17.30
C THR A 84 -7.59 10.84 15.89
N MET A 85 -8.78 11.34 15.53
CA MET A 85 -9.35 11.10 14.20
C MET A 85 -8.49 11.68 13.08
N GLU A 86 -7.96 12.88 13.27
CA GLU A 86 -7.04 13.53 12.34
C GLU A 86 -5.79 12.68 12.11
N LYS A 87 -5.24 12.07 13.18
CA LYS A 87 -4.10 11.16 13.08
C LYS A 87 -4.41 9.89 12.28
N LEU A 88 -5.61 9.32 12.47
CA LEU A 88 -6.02 8.13 11.72
C LEU A 88 -6.18 8.46 10.22
N PHE A 89 -6.67 9.67 9.91
CA PHE A 89 -6.88 10.13 8.55
C PHE A 89 -5.58 10.39 7.76
N GLU A 90 -4.43 10.52 8.44
CA GLU A 90 -3.11 10.62 7.78
C GLU A 90 -2.81 9.43 6.82
N ASP A 91 -3.53 8.30 6.94
CA ASP A 91 -3.45 7.21 5.95
C ASP A 91 -3.80 7.69 4.55
N CYS A 92 -4.89 8.43 4.41
CA CYS A 92 -5.28 8.98 3.13
C CYS A 92 -4.22 9.95 2.62
N GLU A 93 -3.65 10.78 3.49
CA GLU A 93 -2.57 11.69 3.10
C GLU A 93 -1.32 10.94 2.63
N SER A 94 -1.03 9.78 3.21
CA SER A 94 0.12 8.96 2.83
C SER A 94 0.07 8.49 1.37
N LEU A 95 -1.12 8.37 0.77
CA LEU A 95 -1.26 8.05 -0.66
C LEU A 95 -0.66 9.14 -1.55
N ASN A 96 -0.54 10.38 -1.07
CA ASN A 96 0.09 11.47 -1.84
C ASN A 96 1.57 11.21 -2.13
N THR A 97 2.23 10.32 -1.37
CA THR A 97 3.60 9.90 -1.69
C THR A 97 3.71 9.25 -3.07
N LEU A 98 2.61 8.69 -3.60
CA LEU A 98 2.56 8.13 -4.95
C LEU A 98 2.70 9.17 -6.06
N LYS A 99 2.52 10.47 -5.77
CA LYS A 99 2.85 11.55 -6.74
C LYS A 99 4.33 11.48 -7.14
N ASN A 100 5.20 11.09 -6.21
CA ASN A 100 6.65 10.96 -6.44
C ASN A 100 7.06 9.59 -7.01
N ALA A 101 6.13 8.64 -7.16
CA ALA A 101 6.43 7.33 -7.74
C ALA A 101 6.45 7.37 -9.28
N ALA A 102 7.25 6.50 -9.89
CA ALA A 102 7.23 6.30 -11.34
C ALA A 102 5.81 5.92 -11.83
N PRO A 103 5.37 6.36 -13.03
CA PRO A 103 3.99 6.18 -13.50
C PRO A 103 3.50 4.72 -13.43
N LEU A 104 4.32 3.76 -13.86
CA LEU A 104 4.00 2.34 -13.81
C LEU A 104 3.75 1.85 -12.38
N ARG A 105 4.59 2.27 -11.43
CA ARG A 105 4.47 1.90 -10.02
C ARG A 105 3.24 2.54 -9.38
N ARG A 106 3.00 3.83 -9.66
CA ARG A 106 1.81 4.55 -9.20
C ARG A 106 0.54 3.84 -9.66
N GLN A 107 0.45 3.52 -10.95
CA GLN A 107 -0.70 2.82 -11.51
C GLN A 107 -0.88 1.45 -10.86
N ALA A 108 0.18 0.66 -10.72
CA ALA A 108 0.13 -0.64 -10.07
C ALA A 108 -0.35 -0.55 -8.61
N ALA A 109 0.17 0.38 -7.83
CA ALA A 109 -0.21 0.58 -6.43
C ALA A 109 -1.68 1.00 -6.28
N LEU A 110 -2.15 1.90 -7.14
CA LEU A 110 -3.56 2.33 -7.15
C LEU A 110 -4.49 1.18 -7.58
N ASN A 111 -4.14 0.43 -8.62
CA ASN A 111 -4.90 -0.74 -9.06
C ASN A 111 -5.03 -1.77 -7.94
N ILE A 112 -3.91 -2.14 -7.29
CA ILE A 112 -3.93 -3.09 -6.17
C ILE A 112 -4.75 -2.56 -4.99
N THR A 113 -4.61 -1.27 -4.66
CA THR A 113 -5.38 -0.63 -3.59
C THR A 113 -6.89 -0.74 -3.84
N GLU A 114 -7.34 -0.54 -5.07
CA GLU A 114 -8.74 -0.60 -5.48
C GLU A 114 -9.25 -2.05 -5.63
N GLN A 115 -8.52 -2.90 -6.37
CA GLN A 115 -8.92 -4.28 -6.65
C GLN A 115 -8.99 -5.13 -5.38
N ASP A 116 -7.98 -5.03 -4.52
CA ASP A 116 -7.87 -5.87 -3.32
C ASP A 116 -8.58 -5.21 -2.11
N HIS A 117 -9.21 -4.04 -2.28
CA HIS A 117 -9.94 -3.31 -1.24
C HIS A 117 -9.13 -3.11 0.04
N ILE A 118 -7.91 -2.56 -0.12
CA ILE A 118 -6.98 -2.36 1.00
C ILE A 118 -7.65 -1.50 2.07
N THR A 119 -7.74 -2.07 3.28
CA THR A 119 -8.49 -1.47 4.40
C THR A 119 -7.62 -1.42 5.64
N PHE A 120 -7.54 -0.26 6.29
CA PHE A 120 -6.98 -0.12 7.62
C PHE A 120 -8.10 -0.01 8.64
N LYS A 121 -8.04 -0.86 9.67
CA LYS A 121 -8.96 -0.88 10.78
C LYS A 121 -8.20 -0.49 12.04
N TYR A 122 -8.77 0.45 12.76
CA TYR A 122 -8.17 1.08 13.92
C TYR A 122 -8.96 0.72 15.16
N GLN A 123 -8.24 0.35 16.22
CA GLN A 123 -8.80 0.22 17.55
C GLN A 123 -7.95 1.05 18.53
N VAL A 124 -8.54 2.14 19.02
CA VAL A 124 -7.89 3.07 19.94
C VAL A 124 -8.36 2.75 21.36
N LYS A 125 -7.40 2.62 22.28
CA LYS A 125 -7.63 2.24 23.68
C LYS A 125 -6.99 3.21 24.65
N ASN A 126 -7.61 3.35 25.82
CA ASN A 126 -6.97 3.99 26.98
C ASN A 126 -5.95 3.04 27.63
N LYS A 127 -5.31 3.49 28.72
CA LYS A 127 -4.31 2.68 29.45
C LYS A 127 -4.88 1.44 30.14
N PHE A 128 -6.19 1.40 30.36
CA PHE A 128 -6.89 0.26 30.97
C PHE A 128 -7.31 -0.78 29.93
N GLY A 129 -7.15 -0.48 28.64
CA GLY A 129 -7.55 -1.35 27.53
C GLY A 129 -9.00 -1.13 27.09
N ASP A 130 -9.72 -0.14 27.64
CA ASP A 130 -11.05 0.21 27.17
C ASP A 130 -10.98 0.82 25.79
N VAL A 131 -11.87 0.38 24.90
CA VAL A 131 -11.96 0.90 23.53
C VAL A 131 -12.61 2.29 23.56
N LEU A 132 -11.86 3.27 23.08
CA LEU A 132 -12.29 4.67 22.95
C LEU A 132 -12.87 4.97 21.58
N LEU A 133 -12.35 4.31 20.54
CA LEU A 133 -12.72 4.54 19.15
C LEU A 133 -12.38 3.33 18.31
N GLU A 134 -13.29 2.98 17.41
CA GLU A 134 -13.03 2.09 16.29
C GLU A 134 -13.26 2.85 14.98
N HIS A 135 -12.35 2.71 14.03
CA HIS A 135 -12.45 3.39 12.75
C HIS A 135 -11.97 2.47 11.63
N GLN A 136 -12.59 2.59 10.46
CA GLN A 136 -12.20 1.85 9.27
C GLN A 136 -11.96 2.84 8.14
N GLN A 137 -10.81 2.73 7.50
CA GLN A 137 -10.42 3.48 6.31
C GLN A 137 -10.23 2.52 5.14
N VAL A 138 -11.09 2.59 4.15
CA VAL A 138 -10.87 1.96 2.84
C VAL A 138 -10.02 2.91 2.01
N MET A 139 -8.85 2.47 1.57
CA MET A 139 -7.87 3.36 0.96
C MET A 139 -8.31 3.90 -0.42
N ALA A 140 -9.10 3.12 -1.15
CA ALA A 140 -9.68 3.56 -2.42
C ALA A 140 -10.77 4.63 -2.27
N GLU A 141 -11.33 4.79 -1.06
CA GLU A 141 -12.34 5.81 -0.72
C GLU A 141 -11.71 7.11 -0.22
N CYS A 142 -10.38 7.16 -0.07
CA CYS A 142 -9.70 8.38 0.32
C CYS A 142 -9.94 9.51 -0.70
N PRO A 143 -10.19 10.76 -0.25
CA PRO A 143 -10.54 11.86 -1.16
C PRO A 143 -9.52 12.14 -2.27
N ASN A 144 -8.24 11.90 -2.00
CA ASN A 144 -7.14 12.08 -2.95
C ASN A 144 -6.93 10.90 -3.91
N PHE A 145 -7.65 9.79 -3.77
CA PHE A 145 -7.45 8.59 -4.58
C PHE A 145 -7.74 8.84 -6.08
N ILE A 146 -8.86 9.51 -6.38
CA ILE A 146 -9.24 9.84 -7.76
C ILE A 146 -8.26 10.85 -8.38
N GLU A 147 -7.76 11.81 -7.60
CA GLU A 147 -6.73 12.74 -8.06
C GLU A 147 -5.46 11.98 -8.47
N LEU A 148 -5.03 11.00 -7.67
CA LEU A 148 -3.84 10.20 -7.93
C LEU A 148 -3.96 9.32 -9.18
N LYS A 149 -5.15 8.79 -9.47
CA LYS A 149 -5.42 8.04 -10.71
C LYS A 149 -5.24 8.91 -11.96
N ASN A 150 -5.53 10.20 -11.85
CA ASN A 150 -5.45 11.17 -12.94
C ASN A 150 -4.17 12.01 -12.91
N TYR A 151 -3.27 11.77 -11.94
CA TYR A 151 -2.10 12.61 -11.73
C TYR A 151 -1.06 12.42 -12.85
N GLN A 152 -0.78 13.51 -13.55
CA GLN A 152 0.31 13.63 -14.52
C GLN A 152 1.46 14.40 -13.86
N PRO A 153 2.70 13.87 -13.86
CA PRO A 153 3.82 14.61 -13.33
C PRO A 153 4.03 15.90 -14.16
N PRO A 154 4.47 17.02 -13.54
CA PRO A 154 4.89 18.21 -14.27
C PRO A 154 5.91 17.82 -15.34
N LYS A 155 5.83 18.45 -16.53
CA LYS A 155 6.78 18.22 -17.62
C LYS A 155 8.10 18.94 -17.33
N GLU A 156 8.82 18.55 -16.29
CA GLU A 156 10.23 18.87 -16.03
C GLU A 156 10.68 18.18 -14.72
N GLU A 157 11.35 17.03 -14.87
CA GLU A 157 12.37 16.41 -14.01
C GLU A 157 12.46 14.91 -14.35
N THR A 158 12.99 14.65 -15.55
CA THR A 158 13.69 13.39 -15.81
C THR A 158 15.14 13.60 -15.42
N ASP A 159 15.46 13.54 -14.13
CA ASP A 159 16.79 13.11 -13.73
C ASP A 159 16.80 12.64 -12.27
N HIS A 160 17.25 11.38 -12.10
CA HIS A 160 17.63 10.75 -10.84
C HIS A 160 16.58 10.58 -9.73
N PHE A 161 15.58 9.71 -9.97
CA PHE A 161 14.84 9.08 -8.87
C PHE A 161 15.64 7.93 -8.24
N ASN A 162 16.23 8.18 -7.07
CA ASN A 162 16.73 7.15 -6.16
C ASN A 162 15.55 6.31 -5.64
N ASN A 163 15.18 5.28 -6.39
CA ASN A 163 14.29 4.24 -5.90
C ASN A 163 14.99 3.51 -4.74
N PRO A 164 14.30 3.16 -3.63
CA PRO A 164 14.78 2.08 -2.78
C PRO A 164 15.02 0.84 -3.68
N PRO A 165 16.10 0.09 -3.46
CA PRO A 165 16.53 -0.93 -4.40
C PRO A 165 15.38 -1.90 -4.66
N PRO A 166 15.11 -2.25 -5.94
CA PRO A 166 14.06 -3.18 -6.28
C PRO A 166 14.27 -4.49 -5.51
N ILE A 167 13.20 -5.03 -4.93
CA ILE A 167 13.20 -6.43 -4.49
C ILE A 167 13.58 -7.25 -5.71
N SER A 168 14.72 -7.95 -5.62
CA SER A 168 15.25 -8.66 -6.78
C SER A 168 14.24 -9.70 -7.28
N PRO A 169 14.21 -10.01 -8.58
CA PRO A 169 13.39 -11.11 -9.11
C PRO A 169 13.59 -12.43 -8.36
N GLN A 170 14.80 -12.66 -7.84
CA GLN A 170 15.13 -13.80 -6.99
C GLN A 170 14.39 -13.76 -5.66
N LYS A 171 14.31 -12.60 -5.00
CA LYS A 171 13.60 -12.43 -3.73
C LYS A 171 12.08 -12.51 -3.92
N ILE A 172 11.55 -12.11 -5.08
CA ILE A 172 10.15 -12.34 -5.46
C ILE A 172 9.88 -13.85 -5.60
N ALA A 173 10.72 -14.57 -6.35
CA ALA A 173 10.59 -16.02 -6.50
C ALA A 173 10.73 -16.78 -5.17
N GLU A 174 11.57 -16.30 -4.25
CA GLU A 174 11.72 -16.86 -2.91
C GLU A 174 10.45 -16.68 -2.06
N LEU A 175 9.83 -15.50 -2.09
CA LEU A 175 8.57 -15.23 -1.39
C LEU A 175 7.43 -16.07 -1.95
N GLU A 176 7.34 -16.22 -3.28
CA GLU A 176 6.36 -17.10 -3.93
C GLU A 176 6.58 -18.58 -3.61
N ALA A 177 7.82 -19.01 -3.45
CA ALA A 177 8.12 -20.36 -3.00
C ALA A 177 7.73 -20.57 -1.53
N LYS A 178 7.86 -19.54 -0.69
CA LYS A 178 7.42 -19.56 0.71
C LYS A 178 5.89 -19.59 0.83
N GLU A 179 5.16 -18.77 0.06
CA GLU A 179 3.68 -18.80 0.04
C GLU A 179 3.16 -20.16 -0.43
N ARG A 180 3.70 -20.72 -1.53
CA ARG A 180 3.32 -22.05 -2.01
C ARG A 180 3.61 -23.17 -1.01
N LYS A 181 4.60 -23.01 -0.13
CA LYS A 181 4.85 -23.99 0.95
C LYS A 181 3.87 -23.81 2.11
N ALA A 182 3.51 -22.57 2.45
CA ALA A 182 2.52 -22.26 3.48
C ALA A 182 1.10 -22.71 3.08
N GLU A 183 0.73 -22.59 1.80
CA GLU A 183 -0.57 -23.05 1.27
C GLU A 183 -0.67 -24.58 1.16
N ASN A 184 0.46 -25.28 0.98
CA ASN A 184 0.51 -26.74 0.81
C ASN A 184 0.76 -27.53 2.12
N GLY A 185 0.76 -26.86 3.28
CA GLY A 185 0.71 -27.52 4.59
C GLY A 185 1.79 -28.57 4.86
N TYR A 186 3.07 -28.18 4.82
CA TYR A 186 4.19 -28.97 5.36
C TYR A 186 5.00 -28.17 6.38
#